data_AF-A0A3D1BCS8-F1
#
_entry.id   AF-A0A3D1BCS8-F1
#
_cell.length_a   1.000
_cell.length_b   1.000
_cell.length_c   1.000
_cell.angle_alpha   90.00
_cell.angle_beta   90.00
_cell.angle_gamma   90.00
#
_symmetry.space_group_name_H-M   'P 1'
#
loop_
_entity.id
_entity.type
_entity.pdbx_description
1 polymer ?
#
loop_
_entity_poly.entity_id
_entity_poly.type
_entity_poly.pdbx_seq_one_letter_code
_entity_poly.pdbx_strand_id
1 'polypeptide(L)'
;LHGVGRVTAEKLKRMGIHTCADLRSWRRLDLVRDFGSFGERLWGLAHGVDERLVQVESRRQSVSVENTYERDLPDLAACLECLPELLEQLAGRMARLDSGYRPGKPFVKLKFHDFTQTTLEQSGAGLELEDYSDLLAGAFARGKRPVRLIGVGVRLIDLRSGFEQLRLF
;
A
#
# COMPACT_ATOMS: atom_id res chain seq x y z
N LEU A 1 13.18 1.16 18.27
CA LEU A 1 13.01 -0.16 17.62
C LEU A 1 12.47 0.03 16.21
N HIS A 2 13.03 -0.65 15.21
CA HIS A 2 12.56 -0.53 13.84
C HIS A 2 11.09 -0.98 13.71
N GLY A 3 10.25 -0.17 13.08
CA GLY A 3 8.79 -0.40 12.99
C GLY A 3 7.97 0.27 14.11
N VAL A 4 8.60 0.85 15.14
CA VAL A 4 7.89 1.66 16.13
C VAL A 4 7.82 3.11 15.66
N GLY A 5 6.71 3.47 15.03
CA GLY A 5 6.37 4.85 14.67
C GLY A 5 5.68 5.61 15.81
N ARG A 6 5.31 6.88 15.55
CA ARG A 6 4.67 7.78 16.53
C ARG A 6 3.46 7.15 17.24
N VAL A 7 2.53 6.57 16.48
CA VAL A 7 1.28 5.99 17.02
C VAL A 7 1.56 4.82 17.96
N THR A 8 2.44 3.89 17.54
CA THR A 8 2.84 2.75 18.36
C THR A 8 3.58 3.21 19.62
N ALA A 9 4.47 4.20 19.51
CA ALA A 9 5.18 4.77 20.65
C ALA A 9 4.22 5.42 21.66
N GLU A 10 3.20 6.16 21.20
CA GLU A 10 2.17 6.73 22.07
C GLU A 10 1.32 5.66 22.77
N LYS A 11 1.04 4.53 22.09
CA LYS A 11 0.36 3.38 22.71
C LYS A 11 1.22 2.72 23.79
N LEU A 12 2.50 2.46 23.51
CA LEU A 12 3.46 1.91 24.48
C LEU A 12 3.59 2.82 25.71
N LYS A 13 3.71 4.14 25.51
CA LYS A 13 3.77 5.13 26.60
C LYS A 13 2.51 5.09 27.48
N ARG A 14 1.32 4.97 26.89
CA ARG A 14 0.06 4.82 27.65
C ARG A 14 0.00 3.54 28.47
N MET A 15 0.77 2.52 28.09
CA MET A 15 0.93 1.26 28.84
C MET A 15 2.09 1.33 29.84
N GLY A 16 2.73 2.49 30.02
CA GLY A 16 3.88 2.67 30.92
C GLY A 16 5.21 2.16 30.36
N ILE A 17 5.29 1.85 29.05
CA ILE A 17 6.51 1.38 28.40
C ILE A 17 7.20 2.57 27.70
N HIS A 18 8.34 3.00 28.24
CA HIS A 18 9.11 4.14 27.72
C HIS A 18 10.43 3.69 27.08
N THR A 19 10.99 2.58 27.55
CA THR A 19 12.29 2.06 27.13
C THR A 19 12.19 0.59 26.73
N CYS A 20 13.24 0.07 26.07
CA CYS A 20 13.34 -1.36 25.82
C CYS A 20 13.51 -2.16 27.13
N ALA A 21 14.06 -1.55 28.18
CA ALA A 21 14.15 -2.20 29.49
C ALA A 21 12.75 -2.46 30.07
N ASP A 22 11.86 -1.47 29.99
CA ASP A 22 10.46 -1.63 30.41
C ASP A 22 9.78 -2.70 29.55
N LEU A 23 10.01 -2.71 28.23
CA LEU A 23 9.41 -3.70 27.34
C LEU A 23 9.86 -5.15 27.65
N ARG A 24 11.07 -5.34 28.20
CA ARG A 24 11.56 -6.66 28.64
C ARG A 24 10.85 -7.20 29.89
N SER A 25 10.26 -6.34 30.73
CA SER A 25 9.48 -6.80 31.89
C SER A 25 8.07 -7.26 31.51
N TRP A 26 7.64 -7.03 30.27
CA TRP A 26 6.34 -7.46 29.77
C TRP A 26 6.37 -8.90 29.25
N ARG A 27 5.29 -9.64 29.53
CA ARG A 27 5.12 -10.99 28.99
C ARG A 27 4.87 -10.90 27.48
N ARG A 28 5.54 -11.78 26.73
CA ARG A 28 5.37 -11.92 25.27
C ARG A 28 3.90 -12.01 24.85
N LEU A 29 3.09 -12.79 25.57
CA LEU A 29 1.66 -12.95 25.28
C LEU A 29 0.85 -11.65 25.45
N ASP A 30 1.19 -10.79 26.42
CA ASP A 30 0.51 -9.50 26.59
C ASP A 30 0.82 -8.56 25.43
N LEU A 31 2.08 -8.54 24.97
CA LEU A 31 2.48 -7.77 23.79
C LEU A 31 1.79 -8.29 22.52
N VAL A 32 1.69 -9.61 22.33
CA VAL A 32 0.97 -10.21 21.18
C VAL A 32 -0.52 -9.89 21.24
N ARG A 33 -1.15 -9.93 22.42
CA ARG A 33 -2.55 -9.52 22.57
C ARG A 33 -2.76 -8.06 22.15
N ASP A 34 -1.88 -7.17 22.56
CA ASP A 34 -2.07 -5.74 22.38
C ASP A 34 -1.56 -5.23 21.00
N PHE A 35 -0.62 -5.94 20.35
CA PHE A 35 0.03 -5.51 19.10
C PHE A 35 0.02 -6.57 17.98
N GLY A 36 -0.60 -7.74 18.19
CA GLY A 36 -0.65 -8.83 17.21
C GLY A 36 0.73 -9.40 16.88
N SER A 37 0.95 -9.73 15.61
CA SER A 37 2.26 -10.21 15.11
C SER A 37 3.39 -9.19 15.31
N PHE A 38 3.07 -7.90 15.45
CA PHE A 38 4.07 -6.90 15.78
C PHE A 38 4.49 -6.96 17.25
N GLY A 39 3.63 -7.44 18.15
CA GLY A 39 3.95 -7.65 19.57
C GLY A 39 5.03 -8.71 19.76
N GLU A 40 4.94 -9.80 19.00
CA GLU A 40 5.98 -10.82 18.90
C GLU A 40 7.33 -10.20 18.53
N ARG A 41 7.33 -9.40 17.46
CA ARG A 41 8.52 -8.71 16.97
C ARG A 41 9.06 -7.71 18.00
N LEU A 42 8.20 -6.96 18.69
CA LEU A 42 8.60 -6.01 19.72
C LEU A 42 9.35 -6.71 20.86
N TRP A 43 8.82 -7.84 21.33
CA TRP A 43 9.46 -8.63 22.37
C TRP A 43 10.84 -9.11 21.93
N GLY A 44 10.95 -9.70 20.73
CA GLY A 44 12.23 -10.15 20.18
C GLY A 44 13.25 -9.01 20.07
N LEU A 45 12.84 -7.90 19.46
CA LEU A 45 13.71 -6.73 19.28
C LEU A 45 14.22 -6.13 20.60
N ALA A 46 13.39 -6.11 21.66
CA ALA A 46 13.83 -5.63 22.97
C ALA A 46 14.82 -6.58 23.67
N HIS A 47 14.84 -7.85 23.27
CA HIS A 47 15.81 -8.86 23.72
C HIS A 47 17.00 -9.01 22.75
N GLY A 48 17.12 -8.15 21.73
CA GLY A 48 18.17 -8.25 20.72
C GLY A 48 18.01 -9.40 19.73
N VAL A 49 16.82 -10.01 19.68
CA VAL A 49 16.48 -11.09 18.75
C VAL A 49 15.83 -10.49 17.50
N ASP A 50 16.54 -10.57 16.36
CA ASP A 50 16.03 -10.21 15.05
C ASP A 50 16.50 -11.25 14.02
N GLU A 51 15.66 -12.25 13.74
CA GLU A 51 15.97 -13.38 12.85
C GLU A 51 15.74 -13.06 11.37
N ARG A 52 15.48 -11.79 11.03
CA ARG A 52 15.26 -11.39 9.63
C ARG A 52 16.53 -11.62 8.83
N LEU A 53 16.41 -12.50 7.83
CA LEU A 53 17.45 -12.69 6.84
C LEU A 53 17.69 -11.39 6.07
N VAL A 54 18.95 -11.12 5.74
CA VAL A 54 19.30 -10.05 4.81
C VAL A 54 18.77 -10.45 3.44
N GLN A 55 17.77 -9.70 2.95
CA GLN A 55 17.27 -9.87 1.59
C GLN A 55 18.15 -9.06 0.64
N VAL A 56 18.98 -9.75 -0.13
CA VAL A 56 19.88 -9.16 -1.13
C VAL A 56 19.14 -8.66 -2.37
N GLU A 57 17.96 -9.21 -2.64
CA GLU A 57 17.10 -8.83 -3.74
C GLU A 57 15.69 -8.52 -3.24
N SER A 58 15.17 -7.35 -3.61
CA SER A 58 13.77 -6.98 -3.38
C SER A 58 13.07 -6.82 -4.72
N ARG A 59 12.04 -7.64 -4.96
CA ARG A 59 11.21 -7.57 -6.18
C ARG A 59 10.03 -6.63 -5.94
N ARG A 60 9.67 -5.86 -6.97
CA ARG A 60 8.58 -4.87 -6.88
C ARG A 60 7.24 -5.59 -6.94
N GLN A 61 6.30 -5.21 -6.06
CA GLN A 61 4.94 -5.76 -6.04
C GLN A 61 3.94 -4.94 -6.87
N SER A 62 4.26 -3.67 -7.15
CA SER A 62 3.41 -2.78 -7.93
C SER A 62 4.23 -1.64 -8.54
N VAL A 63 3.69 -1.04 -9.59
CA VAL A 63 4.10 0.27 -10.10
C VAL A 63 2.90 1.20 -10.06
N SER A 64 3.07 2.41 -9.56
CA SER A 64 2.03 3.43 -9.54
C SER A 64 2.59 4.82 -9.79
N VAL A 65 1.69 5.74 -10.14
CA VAL A 65 1.89 7.19 -10.17
C VAL A 65 0.81 7.81 -9.32
N GLU A 66 1.16 8.86 -8.59
CA GLU A 66 0.22 9.58 -7.73
C GLU A 66 0.47 11.08 -7.89
N ASN A 67 -0.61 11.85 -7.99
CA ASN A 67 -0.53 13.30 -8.01
C ASN A 67 -1.42 13.90 -6.92
N THR A 68 -0.86 14.80 -6.13
CA THR A 68 -1.61 15.61 -5.16
C THR A 68 -1.84 16.98 -5.79
N TYR A 69 -3.09 17.37 -5.96
CA TYR A 69 -3.47 18.60 -6.62
C TYR A 69 -3.42 19.78 -5.64
N GLU A 70 -3.03 20.96 -6.15
CA GLU A 70 -3.00 22.20 -5.35
C GLU A 70 -4.39 22.62 -4.89
N ARG A 71 -5.41 22.38 -5.74
CA ARG A 71 -6.83 22.59 -5.44
C ARG A 71 -7.53 21.25 -5.54
N ASP A 72 -8.43 20.98 -4.60
CA ASP A 72 -9.20 19.74 -4.62
C ASP A 72 -10.10 19.70 -5.87
N LEU A 73 -10.11 18.57 -6.56
CA LEU A 73 -10.94 18.30 -7.72
C LEU A 73 -12.41 18.16 -7.26
N PRO A 74 -13.34 18.97 -7.77
CA PRO A 74 -14.68 19.09 -7.18
C PRO A 74 -15.58 17.87 -7.43
N ASP A 75 -15.42 17.20 -8.57
CA ASP A 75 -16.31 16.14 -9.04
C ASP A 75 -15.58 15.06 -9.85
N LEU A 76 -16.34 14.07 -10.31
CA LEU A 76 -15.84 12.95 -11.10
C LEU A 76 -15.32 13.42 -12.48
N ALA A 77 -15.92 14.44 -13.09
CA ALA A 77 -15.50 14.91 -14.40
C ALA A 77 -14.08 15.51 -14.32
N ALA A 78 -13.83 16.35 -13.33
CA ALA A 78 -12.50 16.90 -13.06
C ALA A 78 -11.47 15.79 -12.75
N CYS A 79 -11.89 14.71 -12.10
CA CYS A 79 -11.01 13.55 -11.86
C CYS A 79 -10.66 12.81 -13.17
N LEU A 80 -11.65 12.62 -14.05
CA LEU A 80 -11.45 11.93 -15.34
C LEU A 80 -10.57 12.74 -16.29
N GLU A 81 -10.66 14.07 -16.28
CA GLU A 81 -9.79 14.95 -17.08
C GLU A 81 -8.30 14.79 -16.75
N CYS A 82 -7.98 14.48 -15.49
CA CYS A 82 -6.60 14.27 -15.05
C CYS A 82 -6.06 12.86 -15.33
N LEU A 83 -6.93 11.90 -15.67
CA LEU A 83 -6.56 10.49 -15.79
C LEU A 83 -5.56 10.20 -16.93
N PRO A 84 -5.70 10.78 -18.14
CA PRO A 84 -4.78 10.49 -19.25
C PRO A 84 -3.31 10.79 -18.93
N GLU A 85 -3.03 11.93 -18.29
CA GLU A 85 -1.66 12.32 -17.92
C GLU A 85 -1.05 11.33 -16.92
N LEU A 86 -1.84 10.87 -15.93
CA LEU A 86 -1.39 9.89 -14.95
C LEU A 86 -1.08 8.54 -15.61
N LEU A 87 -1.87 8.13 -16.61
CA LEU A 87 -1.64 6.89 -17.35
C LEU A 87 -0.42 6.96 -18.26
N GLU A 88 -0.15 8.10 -18.90
CA GLU A 88 1.09 8.31 -19.66
C GLU A 88 2.32 8.16 -18.75
N GLN A 89 2.29 8.79 -17.58
CA GLN A 89 3.36 8.65 -16.59
C GLN A 89 3.50 7.20 -16.09
N LEU A 90 2.38 6.49 -15.89
CA LEU A 90 2.39 5.09 -15.48
C LEU A 90 3.00 4.21 -16.56
N ALA A 91 2.62 4.41 -17.83
CA ALA A 91 3.20 3.71 -18.97
C ALA A 91 4.71 3.93 -19.05
N GLY A 92 5.17 5.17 -18.85
CA GLY A 92 6.59 5.50 -18.77
C GLY A 92 7.33 4.79 -17.64
N ARG A 93 6.68 4.56 -16.49
CA ARG A 93 7.25 3.76 -15.39
C ARG A 93 7.24 2.26 -15.70
N MET A 94 6.20 1.76 -16.35
CA MET A 94 6.07 0.36 -16.75
C MET A 94 7.09 -0.02 -17.82
N ALA A 95 7.38 0.86 -18.78
CA ALA A 95 8.39 0.65 -19.82
C ALA A 95 9.82 0.46 -19.26
N ARG A 96 10.09 0.88 -18.01
CA ARG A 96 11.38 0.71 -17.33
C ARG A 96 11.48 -0.60 -16.54
N LEU A 97 10.42 -1.42 -16.52
CA LEU A 97 10.46 -2.72 -15.86
C LEU A 97 11.28 -3.72 -16.68
N ASP A 98 12.02 -4.58 -15.97
CA ASP A 98 12.70 -5.71 -16.61
C ASP A 98 11.69 -6.77 -17.08
N SER A 99 12.13 -7.62 -18.02
CA SER A 99 11.31 -8.69 -18.62
C SER A 99 10.83 -9.76 -17.63
N GLY A 100 11.30 -9.75 -16.38
CA GLY A 100 10.84 -10.62 -15.32
C GLY A 100 9.54 -10.16 -14.67
N TYR A 101 8.92 -9.08 -15.12
CA TYR A 101 7.62 -8.63 -14.62
C TYR A 101 6.54 -8.72 -15.69
N ARG A 102 5.36 -9.16 -15.28
CA ARG A 102 4.13 -9.03 -16.04
C ARG A 102 3.15 -8.10 -15.32
N PRO A 103 2.55 -7.12 -16.01
CA PRO A 103 1.46 -6.32 -15.45
C PRO A 103 0.28 -7.22 -15.07
N GLY A 104 -0.23 -7.05 -13.86
CA GLY A 104 -1.40 -7.73 -13.32
C GLY A 104 -2.56 -6.76 -13.14
N LYS A 105 -3.15 -6.79 -11.95
CA LYS A 105 -4.39 -6.07 -11.61
C LYS A 105 -4.21 -4.54 -11.60
N PRO A 106 -4.98 -3.75 -12.37
CA PRO A 106 -5.02 -2.30 -12.24
C PRO A 106 -5.68 -1.88 -10.91
N PHE A 107 -5.27 -0.71 -10.42
CA PHE A 107 -5.87 -0.09 -9.26
C PHE A 107 -5.88 1.44 -9.35
N VAL A 108 -6.91 2.04 -8.75
CA VAL A 108 -7.05 3.47 -8.54
C VAL A 108 -7.12 3.75 -7.04
N LYS A 109 -6.37 4.75 -6.60
CA LYS A 109 -6.39 5.29 -5.25
C LYS A 109 -6.89 6.73 -5.28
N LEU A 110 -7.84 7.05 -4.41
CA LEU A 110 -8.27 8.42 -4.17
C LEU A 110 -8.00 8.80 -2.73
N LYS A 111 -7.55 10.04 -2.53
CA LYS A 111 -7.57 10.71 -1.23
C LYS A 111 -8.50 11.91 -1.32
N PHE A 112 -9.43 12.01 -0.40
CA PHE A 112 -10.40 13.10 -0.36
C PHE A 112 -9.83 14.30 0.42
N HIS A 113 -10.53 15.44 0.34
CA HIS A 113 -10.16 16.69 1.04
C HIS A 113 -10.05 16.55 2.57
N ASP A 114 -10.71 15.57 3.17
CA ASP A 114 -10.65 15.24 4.61
C ASP A 114 -9.51 14.26 4.96
N PHE A 115 -8.61 13.99 4.01
CA PHE A 115 -7.49 13.05 4.11
C PHE A 115 -7.88 11.57 4.24
N THR A 116 -9.16 11.23 4.17
CA THR A 116 -9.60 9.83 4.03
C THR A 116 -9.23 9.31 2.64
N GLN A 117 -8.97 8.01 2.52
CA GLN A 117 -8.55 7.39 1.26
C GLN A 117 -9.33 6.12 0.94
N THR A 118 -9.48 5.84 -0.34
CA THR A 118 -10.04 4.59 -0.87
C THR A 118 -9.15 4.06 -1.98
N THR A 119 -9.07 2.74 -2.11
CA THR A 119 -8.43 2.07 -3.23
C THR A 119 -9.41 1.08 -3.83
N LEU A 120 -9.59 1.13 -5.15
CA LEU A 120 -10.37 0.17 -5.91
C LEU A 120 -9.45 -0.52 -6.91
N GLU A 121 -9.57 -1.84 -7.01
CA GLU A 121 -8.76 -2.66 -7.90
C GLU A 121 -9.66 -3.77 -8.47
N GLN A 122 -9.51 -4.10 -9.76
CA GLN A 122 -10.35 -5.10 -10.43
C GLN A 122 -9.51 -6.15 -11.17
N SER A 123 -9.74 -7.43 -10.85
CA SER A 123 -9.01 -8.54 -11.45
C SER A 123 -9.56 -8.80 -12.84
N GLY A 124 -8.69 -9.00 -13.83
CA GLY A 124 -9.09 -9.24 -15.22
C GLY A 124 -9.51 -7.99 -16.00
N ALA A 125 -9.53 -6.82 -15.36
CA ALA A 125 -9.62 -5.55 -16.10
C ALA A 125 -8.34 -5.33 -16.93
N GLY A 126 -8.50 -4.67 -18.08
CA GLY A 126 -7.39 -4.25 -18.92
C GLY A 126 -6.58 -3.12 -18.27
N LEU A 127 -5.64 -2.58 -19.04
CA LEU A 127 -4.79 -1.46 -18.62
C LEU A 127 -5.05 -0.23 -19.50
N GLU A 128 -6.22 -0.16 -20.12
CA GLU A 128 -6.62 0.92 -21.01
C GLU A 128 -7.32 2.03 -20.23
N LEU A 129 -7.44 3.20 -20.87
CA LEU A 129 -8.07 4.38 -20.24
C LEU A 129 -9.47 4.09 -19.70
N GLU A 130 -10.25 3.26 -20.40
CA GLU A 130 -11.62 2.92 -20.01
C GLU A 130 -11.66 2.09 -18.72
N ASP A 131 -10.77 1.10 -18.57
CA ASP A 131 -10.66 0.30 -17.34
C ASP A 131 -10.35 1.17 -16.11
N TYR A 132 -9.43 2.12 -16.26
CA TYR A 132 -9.09 3.05 -15.19
C TYR A 132 -10.19 4.08 -14.93
N SER A 133 -10.95 4.46 -15.96
CA SER A 133 -12.09 5.37 -15.83
C SER A 133 -13.21 4.73 -15.00
N ASP A 134 -13.52 3.45 -15.24
CA ASP A 134 -14.47 2.67 -14.47
C ASP A 134 -14.02 2.51 -13.00
N LEU A 135 -12.74 2.21 -12.80
CA LEU A 135 -12.16 2.13 -11.46
C LEU A 135 -12.21 3.48 -10.74
N LEU A 136 -11.94 4.59 -11.45
CA LEU A 136 -11.99 5.93 -10.89
C LEU A 136 -13.42 6.31 -10.50
N ALA A 137 -14.39 6.03 -11.36
CA ALA A 137 -15.81 6.26 -11.08
C ALA A 137 -16.28 5.44 -9.87
N GLY A 138 -15.92 4.16 -9.80
CA GLY A 138 -16.24 3.30 -8.67
C GLY A 138 -15.56 3.75 -7.37
N ALA A 139 -14.31 4.19 -7.42
CA ALA A 139 -13.59 4.73 -6.27
C ALA A 139 -14.21 6.05 -5.80
N PHE A 140 -14.56 6.94 -6.73
CA PHE A 140 -15.20 8.22 -6.43
C PHE A 140 -16.57 8.01 -5.80
N ALA A 141 -17.37 7.05 -6.30
CA ALA A 141 -18.70 6.75 -5.79
C ALA A 141 -18.73 6.33 -4.31
N ARG A 142 -17.61 5.82 -3.76
CA ARG A 142 -17.47 5.47 -2.33
C ARG A 142 -17.39 6.70 -1.42
N GLY A 143 -16.92 7.84 -1.94
CA GLY A 143 -16.72 9.06 -1.17
C GLY A 143 -17.64 10.21 -1.58
N LYS A 144 -17.92 10.37 -2.88
CA LYS A 144 -18.72 11.46 -3.50
C LYS A 144 -18.35 12.85 -2.95
N ARG A 145 -17.06 13.11 -2.83
CA ARG A 145 -16.48 14.30 -2.20
C ARG A 145 -15.29 14.79 -3.01
N PRO A 146 -14.89 16.07 -2.86
CA PRO A 146 -13.72 16.59 -3.54
C PRO A 146 -12.46 15.76 -3.28
N VAL A 147 -11.70 15.53 -4.34
CA VAL A 147 -10.52 14.66 -4.38
C VAL A 147 -9.26 15.51 -4.37
N ARG A 148 -8.37 15.26 -3.42
CA ARG A 148 -7.07 15.93 -3.30
C ARG A 148 -5.95 15.20 -4.02
N LEU A 149 -6.04 13.88 -4.14
CA LEU A 149 -5.01 13.06 -4.76
C LEU A 149 -5.64 11.94 -5.56
N ILE A 150 -5.15 11.75 -6.78
CA ILE A 150 -5.43 10.58 -7.62
C ILE A 150 -4.14 9.78 -7.78
N GLY A 151 -4.24 8.48 -7.56
CA GLY A 151 -3.18 7.52 -7.81
C GLY A 151 -3.67 6.42 -8.73
N VAL A 152 -2.87 6.06 -9.73
CA VAL A 152 -3.13 4.95 -10.65
C VAL A 152 -1.95 4.00 -10.60
N GLY A 153 -2.21 2.71 -10.75
CA GLY A 153 -1.13 1.74 -10.77
C GLY A 153 -1.57 0.35 -11.17
N VAL A 154 -0.58 -0.52 -11.27
CA VAL A 154 -0.74 -1.92 -11.62
C VAL A 154 0.03 -2.78 -10.63
N ARG A 155 -0.59 -3.88 -10.18
CA ARG A 155 0.11 -4.95 -9.45
C ARG A 155 1.05 -5.67 -10.40
N LEU A 156 2.23 -6.05 -9.94
CA LEU A 156 3.17 -6.80 -10.75
C LEU A 156 3.11 -8.28 -10.38
N ILE A 157 3.17 -9.12 -11.41
CA ILE A 157 3.40 -10.54 -11.29
C ILE A 157 4.87 -10.77 -11.59
N ASP A 158 5.60 -11.27 -10.59
CA ASP A 158 7.00 -11.65 -10.77
C ASP A 158 7.08 -13.03 -11.42
N LEU A 159 7.63 -13.07 -12.64
CA LEU A 159 7.75 -14.27 -13.46
C LEU A 159 8.91 -15.17 -13.04
N ARG A 160 9.83 -14.66 -12.19
CA ARG A 160 10.97 -15.44 -11.69
C ARG A 160 10.61 -16.24 -10.46
N SER A 161 9.66 -15.73 -9.67
CA SER A 161 8.98 -16.49 -8.64
C SER A 161 8.00 -17.46 -9.31
N GLY A 162 8.52 -18.55 -9.86
CA GLY A 162 7.75 -19.69 -10.31
C GLY A 162 7.00 -20.29 -9.12
N PHE A 163 5.85 -19.74 -8.79
CA PHE A 163 4.85 -20.43 -7.99
C PHE A 163 3.82 -20.99 -8.97
N GLU A 164 3.91 -22.31 -9.16
CA GLU A 164 2.83 -23.11 -9.72
C GLU A 164 1.54 -22.76 -8.98
N GLN A 165 0.66 -22.01 -9.63
CA GLN A 165 -0.73 -22.00 -9.23
C GLN A 165 -1.29 -23.37 -9.61
N LEU A 166 -1.22 -24.31 -8.67
CA LEU A 166 -1.94 -25.58 -8.76
C LEU A 166 -3.40 -25.22 -9.02
N ARG A 167 -3.88 -25.54 -10.23
CA ARG A 167 -5.31 -25.50 -10.55
C ARG A 167 -5.98 -26.45 -9.57
N LEU A 168 -6.75 -25.92 -8.64
CA LEU A 168 -7.75 -26.72 -7.95
C LEU A 168 -8.79 -27.10 -9.00
N PHE A 169 -9.04 -28.39 -9.07
CA PHE A 169 -9.94 -29.10 -9.99
C PHE A 169 -11.27 -28.39 -10.23
#